data_AF-A0A1H4EGE9-F1
#
_entry.id   AF-A0A1H4EGE9-F1
#
_cell.length_a   1.000
_cell.length_b   1.000
_cell.length_c   1.000
_cell.angle_alpha   90.00
_cell.angle_beta   90.00
_cell.angle_gamma   90.00
#
_symmetry.space_group_name_H-M   'P 1'
#
loop_
_entity.id
_entity.type
_entity.pdbx_description
1 polymer ?
#
loop_
_entity_poly.entity_id
_entity_poly.type
_entity_poly.pdbx_seq_one_letter_code
_entity_poly.pdbx_strand_id
1 'polypeptide(L)'
;MMIYKRKIKLIRMIFFVFISCTLLLLYSMIKINDYGVCISEGRILNDDELKERFIINLIRMNIKNFIEWEKVYPGHGSIIGIIPGYDDIDFIDVINKSFNNGMSFEKNFNIENISMENSYLDFVYPQFKLTLVHYGTRNDRESSYGNSTAYFESDIRKVDSFLIDEDRFSPTIFQRLNGYGNNFFSIKLTVVHIDCCDNKRYGQSEIDYMHMKSSAYDQSKKWIENNISYGNRITATVSNCGEILTRSTDNGMNTEEINRI
;
A
#
# COMPACT_ATOMS: atom_id res chain seq x y z
N MET A 1 -16.12 36.20 51.45
CA MET A 1 -15.24 35.01 51.32
C MET A 1 -15.98 33.68 51.09
N MET A 2 -17.17 33.46 51.68
CA MET A 2 -17.95 32.21 51.55
C MET A 2 -18.51 31.91 50.13
N ILE A 3 -18.91 32.94 49.39
CA ILE A 3 -19.48 32.82 48.03
C ILE A 3 -18.43 32.30 47.03
N TYR A 4 -17.16 32.70 47.21
CA TYR A 4 -16.05 32.29 46.35
C TYR A 4 -15.72 30.79 46.51
N LYS A 5 -15.75 30.27 47.75
CA LYS A 5 -15.56 28.83 48.03
C LYS A 5 -16.67 27.94 47.45
N ARG A 6 -17.93 28.41 47.44
CA ARG A 6 -19.06 27.68 46.82
C ARG A 6 -18.93 27.61 45.30
N LYS A 7 -18.55 28.71 44.64
CA LYS A 7 -18.31 28.73 43.19
C LYS A 7 -17.16 27.80 42.78
N ILE A 8 -16.06 27.76 43.54
CA ILE A 8 -14.94 26.85 43.28
C ILE A 8 -15.34 25.37 43.42
N LYS A 9 -16.14 25.01 44.44
CA LYS A 9 -16.66 23.64 44.58
C LYS A 9 -17.55 23.23 43.42
N LEU A 10 -18.43 24.13 42.96
CA LEU A 10 -19.31 23.87 41.82
C LEU A 10 -18.51 23.68 40.52
N ILE A 11 -17.51 24.54 40.26
CA ILE A 11 -16.63 24.41 39.09
C ILE A 11 -15.86 23.09 39.12
N ARG A 12 -15.31 22.69 40.27
CA ARG A 12 -14.63 21.38 40.43
C ARG A 12 -15.56 20.20 40.19
N MET A 13 -16.81 20.29 40.66
CA MET A 13 -17.81 19.23 40.46
C MET A 13 -18.21 19.12 38.98
N ILE A 14 -18.47 20.26 38.32
CA ILE A 14 -18.76 20.29 36.88
C ILE A 14 -17.58 19.74 36.08
N PHE A 15 -16.35 20.12 36.43
CA PHE A 15 -15.14 19.62 35.77
C PHE A 15 -14.96 18.10 35.95
N PHE A 16 -15.24 17.58 37.15
CA PHE A 16 -15.18 16.14 37.42
C PHE A 16 -16.24 15.35 36.64
N VAL A 17 -17.47 15.87 36.59
CA VAL A 17 -18.56 15.27 35.77
C VAL A 17 -18.17 15.31 34.30
N PHE A 18 -17.63 16.43 33.82
CA PHE A 18 -17.19 16.56 32.43
C PHE A 18 -16.10 15.55 32.09
N ILE A 19 -15.05 15.40 32.93
CA ILE A 19 -14.01 14.39 32.76
C ILE A 19 -14.57 12.97 32.79
N SER A 20 -15.48 12.69 33.71
CA SER A 20 -16.07 11.35 33.83
C SER A 20 -16.90 10.99 32.60
N CYS A 21 -17.69 11.94 32.08
CA CYS A 21 -18.45 11.78 30.84
C CYS A 21 -17.53 11.61 29.62
N THR A 22 -16.45 12.39 29.50
CA THR A 22 -15.52 12.24 28.37
C THR A 22 -14.79 10.91 28.41
N LEU A 23 -14.38 10.42 29.59
CA LEU A 23 -13.78 9.09 29.73
C LEU A 23 -14.75 7.96 29.37
N LEU A 24 -16.01 8.06 29.77
CA LEU A 24 -17.05 7.09 29.41
C LEU A 24 -17.29 7.05 27.89
N LEU A 25 -17.33 8.22 27.24
CA LEU A 25 -17.48 8.32 25.79
C LEU A 25 -16.26 7.76 25.05
N LEU A 26 -15.05 8.05 25.53
CA LEU A 26 -13.83 7.47 24.96
C LEU A 26 -13.83 5.95 25.08
N TYR A 27 -14.19 5.43 26.25
CA TYR A 27 -14.28 4.00 26.50
C TYR A 27 -15.32 3.32 25.61
N SER A 28 -16.51 3.92 25.43
CA SER A 28 -17.54 3.35 24.55
C SER A 28 -17.11 3.37 23.09
N MET A 29 -16.46 4.43 22.62
CA MET A 29 -15.92 4.52 21.25
C MET A 29 -14.85 3.46 20.99
N ILE A 30 -13.93 3.27 21.93
CA ILE A 30 -12.91 2.19 21.83
C ILE A 30 -13.60 0.83 21.74
N LYS A 31 -14.58 0.55 22.61
CA LYS A 31 -15.31 -0.73 22.55
C LYS A 31 -16.01 -0.94 21.22
N ILE A 32 -16.69 0.08 20.69
CA ILE A 32 -17.37 -0.01 19.39
C ILE A 32 -16.39 -0.35 18.27
N ASN A 33 -15.20 0.28 18.27
CA ASN A 33 -14.15 -0.04 17.32
C ASN A 33 -13.53 -1.42 17.55
N ASP A 34 -13.36 -1.86 18.79
CA ASP A 34 -12.88 -3.20 19.11
C ASP A 34 -13.87 -4.28 18.59
N TYR A 35 -15.16 -3.96 18.46
CA TYR A 35 -16.17 -4.82 17.82
C TYR A 35 -16.12 -4.82 16.28
N GLY A 36 -15.21 -4.05 15.66
CA GLY A 36 -15.04 -4.03 14.22
C GLY A 36 -15.99 -3.07 13.48
N VAL A 37 -16.70 -2.18 14.19
CA VAL A 37 -17.64 -1.24 13.55
C VAL A 37 -16.87 -0.18 12.76
N CYS A 38 -17.23 -0.01 11.49
CA CYS A 38 -16.83 1.15 10.71
C CYS A 38 -17.69 2.35 11.10
N ILE A 39 -17.08 3.35 11.75
CA ILE A 39 -17.82 4.52 12.29
C ILE A 39 -18.52 5.31 11.19
N SER A 40 -17.90 5.48 10.01
CA SER A 40 -18.51 6.26 8.91
C SER A 40 -19.76 5.61 8.32
N GLU A 41 -19.88 4.29 8.42
CA GLU A 41 -20.99 3.50 7.88
C GLU A 41 -21.98 3.04 8.96
N GLY A 42 -21.61 3.20 10.25
CA GLY A 42 -22.43 2.77 11.39
C GLY A 42 -22.64 1.26 11.49
N ARG A 43 -21.83 0.45 10.79
CA ARG A 43 -21.96 -1.01 10.74
C ARG A 43 -20.61 -1.71 10.59
N ILE A 44 -20.59 -3.01 10.79
CA ILE A 44 -19.45 -3.87 10.47
C ILE A 44 -19.45 -4.10 8.95
N LEU A 45 -18.28 -3.92 8.32
CA LEU A 45 -18.05 -4.28 6.93
C LEU A 45 -17.75 -5.77 6.84
N ASN A 46 -18.26 -6.45 5.82
CA ASN A 46 -17.82 -7.82 5.55
C ASN A 46 -16.39 -7.82 4.96
N ASP A 47 -15.78 -9.01 4.86
CA ASP A 47 -14.39 -9.12 4.46
C ASP A 47 -14.12 -8.66 3.01
N ASP A 48 -15.08 -8.87 2.11
CA ASP A 48 -14.97 -8.45 0.72
C ASP A 48 -15.08 -6.92 0.60
N GLU A 49 -16.04 -6.31 1.30
CA GLU A 49 -16.18 -4.85 1.39
C GLU A 49 -14.92 -4.21 1.98
N LEU A 50 -14.40 -4.80 3.06
CA LEU A 50 -13.21 -4.29 3.71
C LEU A 50 -11.98 -4.42 2.82
N LYS A 51 -11.84 -5.54 2.10
CA LYS A 51 -10.78 -5.76 1.10
C LYS A 51 -10.88 -4.75 -0.04
N GLU A 52 -12.08 -4.47 -0.53
CA GLU A 52 -12.30 -3.46 -1.58
C GLU A 52 -11.86 -2.07 -1.10
N ARG A 53 -12.30 -1.66 0.10
CA ARG A 53 -11.88 -0.38 0.69
C ARG A 53 -10.37 -0.30 0.88
N PHE A 54 -9.76 -1.38 1.36
CA PHE A 54 -8.31 -1.49 1.52
C PHE A 54 -7.57 -1.29 0.19
N ILE A 55 -7.98 -1.98 -0.86
CA ILE A 55 -7.36 -1.87 -2.20
C ILE A 55 -7.48 -0.43 -2.73
N ILE A 56 -8.65 0.19 -2.61
CA ILE A 56 -8.86 1.58 -3.03
C ILE A 56 -7.91 2.51 -2.28
N ASN A 57 -7.80 2.35 -0.96
CA ASN A 57 -6.93 3.17 -0.14
C ASN A 57 -5.44 2.89 -0.38
N LEU A 58 -5.06 1.67 -0.75
CA LEU A 58 -3.70 1.31 -1.16
C LEU A 58 -3.30 2.04 -2.44
N ILE A 59 -4.20 2.08 -3.44
CA ILE A 59 -3.99 2.82 -4.68
C ILE A 59 -3.85 4.33 -4.39
N ARG A 60 -4.78 4.89 -3.59
CA ARG A 60 -4.74 6.31 -3.21
C ARG A 60 -3.45 6.68 -2.48
N MET A 61 -3.03 5.83 -1.56
CA MET A 61 -1.79 6.00 -0.81
C MET A 61 -0.58 6.01 -1.75
N ASN A 62 -0.49 5.05 -2.68
CA ASN A 62 0.57 5.00 -3.68
C ASN A 62 0.60 6.26 -4.56
N ILE A 63 -0.56 6.73 -5.04
CA ILE A 63 -0.67 7.99 -5.81
C ILE A 63 -0.19 9.18 -4.99
N LYS A 64 -0.64 9.30 -3.74
CA LYS A 64 -0.23 10.40 -2.86
C LYS A 64 1.28 10.38 -2.61
N ASN A 65 1.85 9.21 -2.33
CA ASN A 65 3.29 9.05 -2.11
C ASN A 65 4.09 9.41 -3.36
N PHE A 66 3.59 9.04 -4.54
CA PHE A 66 4.17 9.48 -5.81
C PHE A 66 4.16 11.02 -5.95
N ILE A 67 3.00 11.65 -5.73
CA ILE A 67 2.88 13.12 -5.83
C ILE A 67 3.86 13.83 -4.88
N GLU A 68 4.01 13.33 -3.64
CA GLU A 68 5.00 13.89 -2.71
C GLU A 68 6.44 13.64 -3.16
N TRP A 69 6.74 12.47 -3.71
CA TRP A 69 8.07 12.14 -4.23
C TRP A 69 8.45 13.02 -5.44
N GLU A 70 7.52 13.25 -6.37
CA GLU A 70 7.72 14.10 -7.55
C GLU A 70 8.00 15.57 -7.18
N LYS A 71 7.43 16.07 -6.07
CA LYS A 71 7.78 17.41 -5.56
C LYS A 71 9.25 17.52 -5.16
N VAL A 72 9.84 16.43 -4.67
CA VAL A 72 11.25 16.39 -4.23
C VAL A 72 12.18 16.08 -5.40
N TYR A 73 11.75 15.19 -6.30
CA TYR A 73 12.53 14.70 -7.45
C TYR A 73 11.77 14.92 -8.76
N PRO A 74 11.64 16.18 -9.22
CA PRO A 74 10.87 16.50 -10.41
C PRO A 74 11.51 15.88 -11.66
N GLY A 75 10.67 15.39 -12.58
CA GLY A 75 11.12 14.90 -13.90
C GLY A 75 11.47 13.41 -13.98
N HIS A 76 11.49 12.69 -12.85
CA HIS A 76 11.77 11.26 -12.83
C HIS A 76 10.54 10.35 -13.13
N GLY A 77 9.42 10.96 -13.53
CA GLY A 77 8.11 10.38 -13.87
C GLY A 77 7.89 8.92 -13.44
N SER A 78 7.07 8.64 -12.44
CA SER A 78 6.68 7.26 -12.10
C SER A 78 5.29 6.97 -12.66
N ILE A 79 5.04 5.70 -12.93
CA ILE A 79 3.77 5.17 -13.40
C ILE A 79 3.22 4.28 -12.30
N ILE A 80 1.94 4.50 -12.01
CA ILE A 80 1.11 3.58 -11.23
C ILE A 80 0.12 2.98 -12.21
N GLY A 81 0.02 1.66 -12.22
CA GLY A 81 -0.91 0.95 -13.08
C GLY A 81 -1.46 -0.29 -12.40
N ILE A 82 -2.35 -0.97 -13.08
CA ILE A 82 -3.00 -2.19 -12.62
C ILE A 82 -2.96 -3.26 -13.70
N ILE A 83 -3.02 -4.51 -13.27
CA ILE A 83 -3.18 -5.65 -14.16
C ILE A 83 -4.49 -6.33 -13.75
N PRO A 84 -5.56 -6.20 -14.54
CA PRO A 84 -6.88 -6.69 -14.17
C PRO A 84 -6.99 -8.21 -14.34
N GLY A 85 -7.68 -8.87 -13.42
CA GLY A 85 -7.98 -10.30 -13.50
C GLY A 85 -6.88 -11.25 -13.00
N TYR A 86 -5.74 -10.72 -12.53
CA TYR A 86 -4.60 -11.51 -12.06
C TYR A 86 -4.27 -11.22 -10.59
N ASP A 87 -4.30 -12.27 -9.78
CA ASP A 87 -3.76 -12.31 -8.40
C ASP A 87 -2.45 -13.09 -8.30
N ASP A 88 -2.12 -13.93 -9.28
CA ASP A 88 -0.85 -14.65 -9.36
C ASP A 88 -0.34 -14.65 -10.81
N ILE A 89 0.62 -13.77 -11.09
CA ILE A 89 1.26 -13.66 -12.40
C ILE A 89 2.39 -14.70 -12.46
N ASP A 90 2.42 -15.51 -13.52
CA ASP A 90 3.60 -16.31 -13.85
C ASP A 90 4.68 -15.39 -14.41
N PHE A 91 5.39 -14.72 -13.50
CA PHE A 91 6.43 -13.76 -13.87
C PHE A 91 7.54 -14.40 -14.69
N ILE A 92 7.85 -15.69 -14.49
CA ILE A 92 8.89 -16.39 -15.25
C ILE A 92 8.46 -16.54 -16.71
N ASP A 93 7.23 -17.00 -16.95
CA ASP A 93 6.67 -17.12 -18.30
C ASP A 93 6.60 -15.76 -18.99
N VAL A 94 6.06 -14.73 -18.31
CA VAL A 94 5.94 -13.38 -18.86
C VAL A 94 7.32 -12.81 -19.23
N ILE A 95 8.33 -12.95 -18.36
CA ILE A 95 9.69 -12.43 -18.62
C ILE A 95 10.35 -13.17 -19.78
N ASN A 96 10.20 -14.50 -19.86
CA ASN A 96 10.73 -15.29 -20.97
C ASN A 96 10.15 -14.87 -22.32
N LYS A 97 8.84 -14.58 -22.37
CA LYS A 97 8.18 -14.07 -23.57
C LYS A 97 8.61 -12.64 -23.89
N SER A 98 8.68 -11.78 -22.86
CA SER A 98 9.01 -10.35 -22.98
C SER A 98 10.41 -10.11 -23.54
N PHE A 99 11.38 -10.94 -23.15
CA PHE A 99 12.76 -10.81 -23.61
C PHE A 99 12.88 -10.82 -25.15
N ASN A 100 11.99 -11.58 -25.82
CA ASN A 100 12.11 -11.90 -27.24
C ASN A 100 11.09 -11.20 -28.17
N ASN A 101 10.09 -10.48 -27.65
CA ASN A 101 8.89 -10.14 -28.44
C ASN A 101 8.74 -8.68 -28.90
N GLY A 102 9.71 -7.81 -28.66
CA GLY A 102 9.69 -6.43 -29.16
C GLY A 102 8.64 -5.50 -28.54
N MET A 103 7.84 -5.95 -27.58
CA MET A 103 6.76 -5.17 -26.95
C MET A 103 7.26 -4.23 -25.84
N SER A 104 6.48 -3.20 -25.51
CA SER A 104 6.79 -2.35 -24.35
C SER A 104 6.52 -3.08 -23.04
N PHE A 105 7.11 -2.59 -21.96
CA PHE A 105 6.88 -3.13 -20.61
C PHE A 105 5.39 -3.24 -20.26
N GLU A 106 4.62 -2.19 -20.53
CA GLU A 106 3.18 -2.14 -20.25
C GLU A 106 2.40 -3.19 -21.04
N LYS A 107 2.76 -3.40 -22.31
CA LYS A 107 2.12 -4.42 -23.15
C LYS A 107 2.48 -5.83 -22.72
N ASN A 108 3.71 -6.05 -22.29
CA ASN A 108 4.19 -7.36 -21.84
C ASN A 108 3.47 -7.84 -20.57
N PHE A 109 3.16 -6.92 -19.67
CA PHE A 109 2.48 -7.21 -18.41
C PHE A 109 0.97 -6.90 -18.44
N ASN A 110 0.43 -6.41 -19.56
CA ASN A 110 -0.95 -5.95 -19.69
C ASN A 110 -1.33 -4.91 -18.62
N ILE A 111 -0.47 -3.89 -18.45
CA ILE A 111 -0.63 -2.82 -17.46
C ILE A 111 -1.58 -1.76 -18.01
N GLU A 112 -2.64 -1.47 -17.27
CA GLU A 112 -3.50 -0.31 -17.48
C GLU A 112 -3.04 0.82 -16.54
N ASN A 113 -2.62 1.95 -17.12
CA ASN A 113 -2.11 3.07 -16.33
C ASN A 113 -3.25 3.79 -15.59
N ILE A 114 -3.02 4.14 -14.33
CA ILE A 114 -3.93 4.96 -13.54
C ILE A 114 -3.58 6.43 -13.77
N SER A 115 -4.55 7.23 -14.21
CA SER A 115 -4.37 8.67 -14.36
C SER A 115 -4.21 9.35 -13.00
N MET A 116 -3.18 10.18 -12.87
CA MET A 116 -2.82 10.86 -11.62
C MET A 116 -3.50 12.23 -11.45
N GLU A 117 -4.14 12.76 -12.49
CA GLU A 117 -4.72 14.11 -12.50
C GLU A 117 -6.07 14.19 -11.75
N ASN A 118 -6.75 13.07 -11.56
CA ASN A 118 -8.02 13.01 -10.84
C ASN A 118 -7.82 12.39 -9.45
N SER A 119 -7.62 13.26 -8.46
CA SER A 119 -7.60 12.90 -7.03
C SER A 119 -8.91 12.25 -6.54
N TYR A 120 -9.98 12.39 -7.33
CA TYR A 120 -11.19 11.61 -7.23
C TYR A 120 -11.11 10.44 -8.19
N LEU A 121 -10.56 9.33 -7.69
CA LEU A 121 -10.71 8.04 -8.35
C LEU A 121 -12.21 7.67 -8.33
N ASP A 122 -12.98 8.09 -9.34
CA ASP A 122 -14.26 7.46 -9.73
C ASP A 122 -13.97 6.07 -10.35
N PHE A 123 -13.06 5.33 -9.72
CA PHE A 123 -12.66 3.99 -10.15
C PHE A 123 -13.68 3.00 -9.63
N VAL A 124 -14.58 2.58 -10.51
CA VAL A 124 -15.35 1.36 -10.33
C VAL A 124 -14.44 0.21 -10.78
N TYR A 125 -13.75 -0.46 -9.85
CA TYR A 125 -13.13 -1.74 -10.17
C TYR A 125 -14.19 -2.84 -10.07
N PRO A 126 -14.55 -3.51 -11.17
CA PRO A 126 -15.56 -4.55 -11.15
C PRO A 126 -14.99 -5.92 -10.78
N GLN A 127 -13.73 -6.04 -10.34
CA GLN A 127 -13.06 -7.35 -10.18
C GLN A 127 -12.15 -7.42 -8.94
N PHE A 128 -12.44 -8.39 -8.06
CA PHE A 128 -11.69 -8.70 -6.83
C PHE A 128 -10.26 -9.23 -7.04
N LYS A 129 -9.84 -9.40 -8.31
CA LYS A 129 -8.51 -9.88 -8.71
C LYS A 129 -7.81 -8.79 -9.51
N LEU A 130 -6.83 -8.16 -8.88
CA LEU A 130 -5.94 -7.23 -9.54
C LEU A 130 -4.55 -7.32 -8.93
N THR A 131 -3.56 -6.91 -9.72
CA THR A 131 -2.20 -6.64 -9.26
C THR A 131 -1.92 -5.16 -9.45
N LEU A 132 -1.57 -4.45 -8.39
CA LEU A 132 -1.12 -3.06 -8.44
C LEU A 132 0.36 -3.07 -8.81
N VAL A 133 0.74 -2.26 -9.79
CA VAL A 133 2.13 -2.13 -10.24
C VAL A 133 2.57 -0.67 -10.15
N HIS A 134 3.76 -0.44 -9.62
CA HIS A 134 4.38 0.88 -9.60
C HIS A 134 5.82 0.80 -10.06
N TYR A 135 6.24 1.76 -10.89
CA TYR A 135 7.58 1.78 -11.45
C TYR A 135 7.98 3.16 -11.96
N GLY A 136 9.28 3.47 -11.97
CA GLY A 136 9.79 4.73 -12.53
C GLY A 136 9.96 4.65 -14.05
N THR A 137 9.75 5.77 -14.73
CA THR A 137 10.08 5.94 -16.15
C THR A 137 11.40 6.66 -16.29
N ARG A 138 12.25 6.12 -17.16
CA ARG A 138 13.58 6.66 -17.44
C ARG A 138 13.45 7.67 -18.58
N ASN A 139 13.21 8.95 -18.24
CA ASN A 139 13.10 10.01 -19.26
C ASN A 139 14.42 10.76 -19.53
N ASP A 140 15.51 10.38 -18.90
CA ASP A 140 16.78 11.09 -19.00
C ASP A 140 17.97 10.17 -19.31
N ARG A 141 18.77 10.61 -20.29
CA ARG A 141 20.01 9.97 -20.76
C ARG A 141 21.13 9.93 -19.70
N GLU A 142 20.90 10.46 -18.49
CA GLU A 142 21.94 10.71 -17.48
C GLU A 142 21.71 10.02 -16.12
N SER A 143 20.54 9.45 -15.83
CA SER A 143 20.32 8.75 -14.57
C SER A 143 20.88 7.31 -14.63
N SER A 144 22.12 7.15 -14.16
CA SER A 144 22.80 5.85 -13.99
C SER A 144 22.46 5.15 -12.66
N TYR A 145 21.60 5.73 -11.82
CA TYR A 145 21.28 5.19 -10.50
C TYR A 145 19.81 5.44 -10.19
N GLY A 146 18.96 4.40 -10.11
CA GLY A 146 17.64 4.53 -9.50
C GLY A 146 16.56 3.53 -9.91
N ASN A 147 15.99 3.65 -11.12
CA ASN A 147 14.56 3.38 -11.27
C ASN A 147 14.16 2.44 -12.43
N SER A 148 14.95 1.41 -12.77
CA SER A 148 14.52 0.38 -13.73
C SER A 148 13.85 -0.82 -13.08
N THR A 149 13.13 -0.59 -11.98
CA THR A 149 12.50 -1.64 -11.18
C THR A 149 11.02 -1.35 -11.03
N ALA A 150 10.21 -2.36 -11.28
CA ALA A 150 8.79 -2.38 -11.06
C ALA A 150 8.44 -3.28 -9.88
N TYR A 151 7.48 -2.83 -9.10
CA TYR A 151 7.00 -3.50 -7.90
C TYR A 151 5.54 -3.87 -8.10
N PHE A 152 5.22 -5.12 -7.84
CA PHE A 152 3.92 -5.72 -8.06
C PHE A 152 3.34 -6.17 -6.73
N GLU A 153 2.24 -5.53 -6.33
CA GLU A 153 1.45 -5.85 -5.14
C GLU A 153 0.25 -6.68 -5.59
N SER A 154 0.29 -7.97 -5.23
CA SER A 154 -0.64 -8.99 -5.70
C SER A 154 -1.12 -9.85 -4.54
N ASP A 155 -2.04 -10.78 -4.82
CA ASP A 155 -2.48 -11.79 -3.87
C ASP A 155 -2.85 -11.24 -2.48
N ILE A 156 -3.67 -10.18 -2.48
CA ILE A 156 -4.12 -9.49 -1.27
C ILE A 156 -5.10 -10.38 -0.51
N ARG A 157 -4.74 -10.75 0.72
CA ARG A 157 -5.52 -11.66 1.57
C ARG A 157 -5.68 -11.08 2.97
N LYS A 158 -6.87 -11.23 3.56
CA LYS A 158 -7.05 -10.95 4.97
C LYS A 158 -6.22 -11.95 5.79
N VAL A 159 -5.58 -11.46 6.83
CA VAL A 159 -4.80 -12.26 7.79
C VAL A 159 -5.57 -12.28 9.09
N ASP A 160 -5.65 -13.45 9.71
CA ASP A 160 -6.25 -13.56 11.02
C ASP A 160 -5.37 -12.87 12.06
N SER A 161 -6.00 -12.09 12.93
CA SER A 161 -5.31 -11.32 13.98
C SER A 161 -4.48 -12.19 14.93
N PHE A 162 -4.81 -13.47 15.10
CA PHE A 162 -4.03 -14.38 15.95
C PHE A 162 -2.68 -14.78 15.35
N LEU A 163 -2.50 -14.61 14.03
CA LEU A 163 -1.22 -14.84 13.34
C LEU A 163 -0.29 -13.63 13.44
N ILE A 164 -0.82 -12.51 13.91
CA ILE A 164 -0.05 -11.30 14.21
C ILE A 164 0.51 -11.45 15.61
N ASP A 165 1.84 -11.52 15.70
CA ASP A 165 2.56 -11.50 16.97
C ASP A 165 2.21 -10.21 17.74
N GLU A 166 1.51 -10.34 18.88
CA GLU A 166 1.04 -9.21 19.69
C GLU A 166 2.20 -8.29 20.13
N ASP A 167 3.41 -8.84 20.26
CA ASP A 167 4.63 -8.07 20.58
C ASP A 167 5.07 -7.16 19.42
N ARG A 168 4.59 -7.39 18.19
CA ARG A 168 4.94 -6.63 16.99
C ARG A 168 3.95 -5.53 16.64
N PHE A 169 2.71 -5.61 17.14
CA PHE A 169 1.71 -4.59 16.87
C PHE A 169 0.74 -4.36 18.05
N SER A 170 0.95 -3.25 18.75
CA SER A 170 0.05 -2.77 19.80
C SER A 170 -0.45 -1.36 19.44
N PRO A 171 -1.69 -1.21 18.94
CA PRO A 171 -2.21 0.09 18.55
C PRO A 171 -2.36 1.01 19.76
N THR A 172 -1.90 2.25 19.60
CA THR A 172 -2.15 3.34 20.56
C THR A 172 -3.65 3.58 20.74
N ILE A 173 -4.04 4.23 21.84
CA ILE A 173 -5.44 4.62 22.09
C ILE A 173 -6.02 5.41 20.91
N PHE A 174 -5.22 6.31 20.30
CA PHE A 174 -5.66 7.08 19.15
C PHE A 174 -5.88 6.21 17.91
N GLN A 175 -5.00 5.24 17.64
CA GLN A 175 -5.20 4.28 16.55
C GLN A 175 -6.45 3.41 16.79
N ARG A 176 -6.67 2.95 18.02
CA ARG A 176 -7.91 2.22 18.38
C ARG A 176 -9.17 3.06 18.21
N LEU A 177 -9.12 4.34 18.56
CA LEU A 177 -10.23 5.29 18.32
C LEU A 177 -10.52 5.52 16.83
N ASN A 178 -9.53 5.30 15.96
CA ASN A 178 -9.70 5.34 14.51
C ASN A 178 -10.01 3.97 13.89
N GLY A 179 -10.28 2.95 14.71
CA GLY A 179 -10.71 1.62 14.25
C GLY A 179 -9.57 0.68 13.87
N TYR A 180 -8.33 0.95 14.25
CA TYR A 180 -7.20 0.02 14.04
C TYR A 180 -7.07 -0.98 15.19
N GLY A 181 -6.58 -2.19 14.89
CA GLY A 181 -6.32 -3.24 15.89
C GLY A 181 -6.77 -4.63 15.50
N ASN A 182 -7.73 -4.73 14.58
CA ASN A 182 -8.45 -5.99 14.33
C ASN A 182 -8.33 -6.51 12.90
N ASN A 183 -7.90 -5.68 11.95
CA ASN A 183 -7.89 -6.02 10.55
C ASN A 183 -6.49 -5.89 9.96
N PHE A 184 -6.06 -6.97 9.32
CA PHE A 184 -4.74 -7.08 8.72
C PHE A 184 -4.86 -7.71 7.34
N PHE A 185 -4.12 -7.18 6.38
CA PHE A 185 -4.05 -7.73 5.04
C PHE A 185 -2.61 -8.05 4.70
N SER A 186 -2.38 -9.22 4.13
CA SER A 186 -1.07 -9.61 3.59
C SER A 186 -1.06 -9.41 2.09
N ILE A 187 0.00 -8.78 1.60
CA ILE A 187 0.21 -8.40 0.21
C ILE A 187 1.45 -9.13 -0.28
N LYS A 188 1.38 -9.84 -1.41
CA LYS A 188 2.56 -10.42 -2.06
C LYS A 188 3.26 -9.33 -2.86
N LEU A 189 4.49 -8.99 -2.49
CA LEU A 189 5.33 -8.06 -3.23
C LEU A 189 6.29 -8.83 -4.15
N THR A 190 6.22 -8.58 -5.45
CA THR A 190 7.18 -9.07 -6.45
C THR A 190 7.91 -7.91 -7.10
N VAL A 191 9.21 -8.08 -7.34
CA VAL A 191 10.07 -7.02 -7.91
C VAL A 191 10.64 -7.52 -9.23
N VAL A 192 10.54 -6.71 -10.29
CA VAL A 192 10.99 -7.06 -11.65
C VAL A 192 11.78 -5.89 -12.23
N HIS A 193 12.90 -6.15 -12.90
CA HIS A 193 13.59 -5.08 -13.61
C HIS A 193 12.90 -4.77 -14.94
N ILE A 194 12.45 -3.54 -15.15
CA ILE A 194 11.80 -3.08 -16.38
C ILE A 194 12.67 -3.38 -17.61
N ASP A 195 13.99 -3.19 -17.50
CA ASP A 195 14.94 -3.36 -18.59
C ASP A 195 14.94 -4.78 -19.18
N CYS A 196 14.54 -5.82 -18.44
CA CYS A 196 14.42 -7.18 -18.99
C CYS A 196 13.38 -7.28 -20.10
N CYS A 197 12.38 -6.42 -20.00
CA CYS A 197 11.05 -6.68 -20.50
C CYS A 197 10.47 -5.46 -21.23
N ASP A 198 11.25 -4.40 -21.36
CA ASP A 198 10.99 -3.29 -22.26
C ASP A 198 11.85 -3.40 -23.53
N ASN A 199 11.42 -2.74 -24.60
CA ASN A 199 12.17 -2.61 -25.85
C ASN A 199 12.62 -1.18 -26.17
N LYS A 200 12.42 -0.23 -25.25
CA LYS A 200 12.98 1.12 -25.37
C LYS A 200 14.49 1.08 -25.09
N ARG A 201 15.28 1.59 -26.04
CA ARG A 201 16.74 1.65 -25.94
C ARG A 201 17.28 2.82 -25.12
N TYR A 202 16.42 3.77 -24.72
CA TYR A 202 16.78 4.96 -23.93
C TYR A 202 18.00 5.75 -24.46
N GLY A 203 18.23 5.74 -25.77
CA GLY A 203 19.38 6.40 -26.40
C GLY A 203 20.70 5.63 -26.37
N GLN A 204 20.72 4.39 -25.87
CA GLN A 204 21.89 3.51 -25.91
C GLN A 204 22.12 2.90 -27.30
N SER A 205 23.36 2.46 -27.55
CA SER A 205 23.67 1.63 -28.72
C SER A 205 22.96 0.28 -28.62
N GLU A 206 22.77 -0.40 -29.75
CA GLU A 206 22.11 -1.71 -29.77
C GLU A 206 22.87 -2.77 -28.96
N ILE A 207 24.20 -2.75 -29.04
CA ILE A 207 25.06 -3.70 -28.33
C ILE A 207 24.95 -3.47 -26.82
N ASP A 208 25.06 -2.23 -26.37
CA ASP A 208 24.97 -1.89 -24.94
C ASP A 208 23.59 -2.21 -24.38
N TYR A 209 22.54 -1.89 -25.14
CA TYR A 209 21.16 -2.20 -24.78
C TYR A 209 20.94 -3.71 -24.64
N MET A 210 21.42 -4.52 -25.59
CA MET A 210 21.26 -5.98 -25.52
C MET A 210 22.03 -6.60 -24.35
N HIS A 211 23.23 -6.09 -24.04
CA HIS A 211 23.98 -6.51 -22.85
C HIS A 211 23.23 -6.16 -21.55
N MET A 212 22.71 -4.94 -21.44
CA MET A 212 21.91 -4.50 -20.30
C MET A 212 20.63 -5.34 -20.15
N LYS A 213 19.91 -5.55 -21.26
CA LYS A 213 18.68 -6.35 -21.32
C LYS A 213 18.93 -7.78 -20.85
N SER A 214 20.00 -8.42 -21.33
CA SER A 214 20.38 -9.79 -20.91
C SER A 214 20.71 -9.86 -19.42
N SER A 215 21.48 -8.90 -18.90
CA SER A 215 21.81 -8.83 -17.47
C SER A 215 20.56 -8.60 -16.60
N ALA A 216 19.67 -7.70 -17.03
CA ALA A 216 18.42 -7.42 -16.32
C ALA A 216 17.45 -8.61 -16.37
N TYR A 217 17.42 -9.36 -17.47
CA TYR A 217 16.68 -10.62 -17.58
C TYR A 217 17.17 -11.65 -16.57
N ASP A 218 18.48 -11.90 -16.51
CA ASP A 218 19.06 -12.86 -15.57
C ASP A 218 18.84 -12.45 -14.11
N GLN A 219 18.96 -11.16 -13.81
CA GLN A 219 18.70 -10.61 -12.47
C GLN A 219 17.23 -10.76 -12.07
N SER A 220 16.30 -10.40 -12.97
CA SER A 220 14.87 -10.53 -12.71
C SER A 220 14.49 -11.99 -12.48
N LYS A 221 14.95 -12.89 -13.35
CA LYS A 221 14.69 -14.33 -13.24
C LYS A 221 15.21 -14.89 -11.91
N LYS A 222 16.47 -14.62 -11.56
CA LYS A 222 17.05 -15.04 -10.27
C LYS A 222 16.30 -14.45 -9.08
N TRP A 223 15.93 -13.17 -9.15
CA TRP A 223 15.17 -12.53 -8.08
C TRP A 223 13.84 -13.24 -7.87
N ILE A 224 13.11 -13.49 -8.96
CA ILE A 224 11.81 -14.15 -8.91
C ILE A 224 11.94 -15.60 -8.41
N GLU A 225 12.85 -16.39 -8.95
CA GLU A 225 13.07 -17.78 -8.51
C GLU A 225 13.43 -17.86 -7.02
N ASN A 226 14.27 -16.94 -6.52
CA ASN A 226 14.69 -16.93 -5.12
C ASN A 226 13.65 -16.30 -4.17
N ASN A 227 12.79 -15.40 -4.63
CA ASN A 227 11.82 -14.69 -3.79
C ASN A 227 10.37 -15.19 -3.93
N ILE A 228 10.04 -16.01 -4.94
CA ILE A 228 8.76 -16.71 -5.05
C ILE A 228 8.58 -17.71 -3.90
N SER A 229 9.67 -18.24 -3.34
CA SER A 229 9.64 -19.25 -2.27
C SER A 229 9.40 -18.65 -0.87
N TYR A 230 8.29 -17.94 -0.64
CA TYR A 230 7.74 -17.53 0.68
C TYR A 230 8.12 -16.15 1.30
N GLY A 231 9.04 -15.34 0.75
CA GLY A 231 9.75 -14.34 1.58
C GLY A 231 9.24 -12.88 1.66
N ASN A 232 8.58 -12.32 0.64
CA ASN A 232 8.33 -10.86 0.58
C ASN A 232 6.83 -10.54 0.64
N ARG A 233 6.14 -11.08 1.65
CA ARG A 233 4.79 -10.62 1.97
C ARG A 233 4.87 -9.45 2.96
N ILE A 234 4.15 -8.38 2.67
CA ILE A 234 4.01 -7.24 3.57
C ILE A 234 2.65 -7.35 4.24
N THR A 235 2.60 -7.05 5.53
CA THR A 235 1.35 -6.98 6.28
C THR A 235 0.95 -5.52 6.47
N ALA A 236 -0.27 -5.21 6.08
CA ALA A 236 -0.90 -3.91 6.25
C ALA A 236 -1.91 -3.97 7.39
N THR A 237 -1.76 -3.05 8.35
CA THR A 237 -2.79 -2.78 9.35
C THR A 237 -3.85 -1.89 8.74
N VAL A 238 -5.11 -2.31 8.88
CA VAL A 238 -6.26 -1.66 8.27
C VAL A 238 -7.28 -1.29 9.35
N SER A 239 -7.90 -0.12 9.22
CA SER A 239 -8.99 0.27 10.12
C SER A 239 -10.25 -0.52 9.81
N ASN A 240 -11.24 -0.49 10.70
CA ASN A 240 -12.56 -1.07 10.43
C ASN A 240 -13.26 -0.50 9.17
N CYS A 241 -12.82 0.65 8.66
CA CYS A 241 -13.35 1.29 7.45
C CYS A 241 -12.46 1.10 6.21
N GLY A 242 -11.35 0.36 6.32
CA GLY A 242 -10.44 0.12 5.19
C GLY A 242 -9.30 1.13 5.05
N GLU A 243 -9.13 2.05 6.00
CA GLU A 243 -8.00 3.01 6.00
C GLU A 243 -6.69 2.30 6.36
N ILE A 244 -5.60 2.70 5.72
CA ILE A 244 -4.28 2.08 5.92
C ILE A 244 -3.50 2.85 6.98
N LEU A 245 -2.94 2.12 7.94
CA LEU A 245 -2.05 2.70 8.94
C LEU A 245 -0.62 2.84 8.37
N THR A 246 -0.17 4.08 8.20
CA THR A 246 1.15 4.44 7.70
C THR A 246 2.02 5.12 8.77
N ARG A 247 3.33 4.93 8.70
CA ARG A 247 4.36 5.61 9.49
C ARG A 247 4.99 6.75 8.69
N SER A 248 5.57 7.70 9.40
CA SER A 248 6.27 8.85 8.79
C SER A 248 7.53 8.50 7.99
N THR A 249 8.05 7.27 8.14
CA THR A 249 9.21 6.74 7.40
C THR A 249 8.82 5.90 6.18
N ASP A 250 7.52 5.74 5.94
CA ASP A 250 7.03 4.88 4.88
C ASP A 250 7.12 5.61 3.53
N ASN A 251 8.23 5.39 2.83
CA ASN A 251 8.50 5.94 1.51
C ASN A 251 7.71 5.25 0.38
N GLY A 252 6.45 4.87 0.65
CA GLY A 252 5.55 4.31 -0.36
C GLY A 252 5.51 2.79 -0.49
N MET A 253 6.19 2.03 0.36
CA MET A 253 6.13 0.56 0.34
C MET A 253 5.79 -0.09 1.68
N ASN A 254 5.88 0.67 2.77
CA ASN A 254 5.68 0.13 4.09
C ASN A 254 4.32 0.62 4.59
N THR A 255 3.40 -0.31 4.76
CA THR A 255 2.38 -0.20 5.80
C THR A 255 3.07 -0.59 7.10
N GLU A 256 2.57 -0.18 8.27
CA GLU A 256 3.20 -0.52 9.55
C GLU A 256 3.69 -1.98 9.58
N GLU A 257 5.01 -2.16 9.45
CA GLU A 257 5.61 -3.45 9.13
C GLU A 257 5.45 -4.35 10.37
N ILE A 258 4.41 -5.16 10.37
CA ILE A 258 4.34 -6.31 11.26
C ILE A 258 5.34 -7.29 10.67
N ASN A 259 6.58 -7.22 11.14
CA ASN A 259 7.72 -8.00 10.63
C ASN A 259 7.32 -9.44 10.29
N ARG A 260 7.84 -9.95 9.17
CA ARG A 260 7.81 -11.32 8.62
C ARG A 260 7.21 -12.41 9.54
N ILE A 261 6.13 -13.04 9.07
CA ILE A 261 5.74 -14.40 9.48
C ILE A 261 6.64 -15.38 8.74
#